data_AF-A0A2V7X8T9-F1
#
_entry.id   AF-A0A2V7X8T9-F1
#
_cell.length_a   1.000
_cell.length_b   1.000
_cell.length_c   1.000
_cell.angle_alpha   90.00
_cell.angle_beta   90.00
_cell.angle_gamma   90.00
#
_symmetry.space_group_name_H-M   'P 1'
#
loop_
_entity.id
_entity.type
_entity.pdbx_description
1 polymer ?
#
loop_
_entity_poly.entity_id
_entity_poly.type
_entity_poly.pdbx_seq_one_letter_code
_entity_poly.pdbx_strand_id
1 'polypeptide(L)'
;MRVSGEVMASGFAGAWVALDGRAQPTDVTDFEGIRLRMRGHGAFQLGLRAGPLPGVNYMAPVEAQAGWTPVAVPFANLQAANQGAPPFDPRAVSWLGVSTRPGKPGPFEFEIDDVELYTSRDEGQLRAQDAPTFAVGFAPSPPSVLPRGPWKELAADPPDDGKQKRLPDATALAVCFDDAHDRVWFRIELAGPLPKRWMGANVALDLDGDPSNGMAWWGTNTAFHFDRLVSVYGSETGSGYEGTIGIADAAEVQAGRMNGSRGERVLVVLDPAKPAFVVGIPRSALGTEAKAPIRLLAAVGSAFMHNDDVPNTGAALLSR
;
A
#
# COMPACT_ATOMS: atom_id res chain seq x y z
N MET A 1 19.00 5.45 -7.61
CA MET A 1 17.70 4.82 -8.02
C MET A 1 17.25 5.40 -9.35
N ARG A 2 16.69 4.58 -10.27
CA ARG A 2 16.11 5.01 -11.54
C ARG A 2 14.59 4.77 -11.58
N VAL A 3 13.83 5.75 -12.04
CA VAL A 3 12.38 5.68 -12.20
C VAL A 3 12.02 6.19 -13.59
N SER A 4 11.26 5.39 -14.34
CA SER A 4 10.83 5.75 -15.70
C SER A 4 9.48 5.13 -16.02
N GLY A 5 8.72 5.78 -16.89
CA GLY A 5 7.43 5.25 -17.35
C GLY A 5 6.64 6.30 -18.12
N GLU A 6 5.33 6.13 -18.14
CA GLU A 6 4.38 7.04 -18.78
C GLU A 6 3.28 7.42 -17.78
N VAL A 7 2.95 8.71 -17.73
CA VAL A 7 1.87 9.26 -16.90
C VAL A 7 0.68 9.65 -17.77
N MET A 8 -0.53 9.25 -17.36
CA MET A 8 -1.78 9.66 -18.00
C MET A 8 -2.22 11.04 -17.51
N ALA A 9 -3.19 11.69 -18.16
CA ALA A 9 -3.59 13.08 -17.88
C ALA A 9 -3.95 13.36 -16.40
N SER A 10 -4.57 12.40 -15.71
CA SER A 10 -4.92 12.46 -14.28
C SER A 10 -3.96 11.66 -13.39
N GLY A 11 -2.93 11.05 -13.97
CA GLY A 11 -2.00 10.20 -13.26
C GLY A 11 -0.90 10.99 -12.55
N PHE A 12 -0.23 10.30 -11.64
CA PHE A 12 1.07 10.71 -11.12
C PHE A 12 1.97 9.49 -11.05
N ALA A 13 3.28 9.72 -11.09
CA ALA A 13 4.28 8.72 -10.78
C ALA A 13 5.35 9.34 -9.88
N GLY A 14 6.01 8.52 -9.09
CA GLY A 14 7.07 8.99 -8.20
C GLY A 14 7.71 7.84 -7.44
N ALA A 15 8.75 8.18 -6.69
CA ALA A 15 9.38 7.29 -5.75
C ALA A 15 9.44 7.96 -4.39
N TRP A 16 9.02 7.22 -3.38
CA TRP A 16 8.90 7.66 -1.99
C TRP A 16 9.58 6.64 -1.10
N VAL A 17 10.29 7.12 -0.10
CA VAL A 17 10.97 6.29 0.91
C VAL A 17 10.56 6.73 2.30
N ALA A 18 10.36 5.75 3.19
CA ALA A 18 10.13 6.00 4.60
C ALA A 18 11.39 6.59 5.25
N LEU A 19 11.29 7.70 5.98
CA LEU A 19 12.46 8.35 6.60
C LEU A 19 13.16 7.47 7.64
N ASP A 20 12.39 6.71 8.40
CA ASP A 20 12.83 5.79 9.45
C ASP A 20 12.84 4.32 8.98
N GLY A 21 12.58 4.07 7.70
CA GLY A 21 12.39 2.73 7.12
C GLY A 21 11.07 2.04 7.51
N ARG A 22 10.20 2.69 8.28
CA ARG A 22 8.93 2.12 8.78
C ARG A 22 7.70 3.02 8.54
N ALA A 23 7.96 4.20 8.01
CA ALA A 23 7.00 5.27 7.75
C ALA A 23 6.27 5.74 9.01
N GLN A 24 6.95 5.74 10.17
CA GLN A 24 6.42 6.40 11.36
C GLN A 24 6.56 7.92 11.21
N PRO A 25 5.67 8.73 11.82
CA PRO A 25 5.90 10.15 11.99
C PRO A 25 7.27 10.37 12.63
N THR A 26 8.12 11.12 11.94
CA THR A 26 9.49 11.41 12.30
C THR A 26 9.63 12.91 12.44
N ASP A 27 10.19 13.35 13.56
CA ASP A 27 10.54 14.74 13.78
C ASP A 27 11.87 15.06 13.10
N VAL A 28 11.79 15.99 12.15
CA VAL A 28 12.91 16.51 11.33
C VAL A 28 13.22 17.98 11.62
N THR A 29 12.82 18.50 12.78
CA THR A 29 13.01 19.92 13.17
C THR A 29 14.47 20.39 13.23
N ASP A 30 15.45 19.47 13.27
CA ASP A 30 16.87 19.83 13.19
C ASP A 30 17.36 20.10 11.77
N PHE A 31 16.56 19.77 10.77
CA PHE A 31 16.91 19.88 9.36
C PHE A 31 16.26 21.11 8.72
N GLU A 32 16.93 21.62 7.69
CA GLU A 32 16.54 22.83 6.97
C GLU A 32 15.89 22.51 5.61
N GLY A 33 16.17 21.33 5.06
CA GLY A 33 15.69 20.96 3.75
C GLY A 33 16.16 19.59 3.28
N ILE A 34 15.84 19.31 2.02
CA ILE A 34 16.23 18.09 1.31
C ILE A 34 17.32 18.45 0.30
N ARG A 35 18.37 17.63 0.21
CA ARG A 35 19.37 17.70 -0.85
C ARG A 35 19.52 16.34 -1.51
N LEU A 36 19.68 16.32 -2.82
CA LEU A 36 19.95 15.11 -3.60
C LEU A 36 20.72 15.44 -4.87
N ARG A 37 21.26 14.43 -5.55
CA ARG A 37 21.65 14.52 -6.95
C ARG A 37 20.57 13.97 -7.84
N MET A 38 20.27 14.65 -8.94
CA MET A 38 19.26 14.25 -9.91
C MET A 38 19.81 14.29 -11.31
N ARG A 39 19.40 13.34 -12.16
CA ARG A 39 19.47 13.48 -13.62
C ARG A 39 18.18 12.99 -14.26
N GLY A 40 17.89 13.44 -15.48
CA GLY A 40 16.68 13.09 -16.22
C GLY A 40 16.28 14.22 -17.16
N HIS A 41 15.00 14.25 -17.51
CA HIS A 41 14.47 15.31 -18.37
C HIS A 41 13.14 15.82 -17.83
N GLY A 42 13.06 17.13 -17.63
CA GLY A 42 11.82 17.82 -17.37
C GLY A 42 11.54 18.13 -15.90
N ALA A 43 10.28 18.48 -15.68
CA ALA A 43 9.81 19.14 -14.48
C ALA A 43 9.23 18.14 -13.48
N PHE A 44 9.81 18.10 -12.28
CA PHE A 44 9.39 17.22 -11.19
C PHE A 44 9.01 18.03 -9.95
N GLN A 45 8.66 17.31 -8.89
CA GLN A 45 8.51 17.82 -7.55
C GLN A 45 9.32 16.98 -6.58
N LEU A 46 9.99 17.63 -5.64
CA LEU A 46 10.70 17.01 -4.52
C LEU A 46 10.04 17.46 -3.23
N GLY A 47 9.83 16.56 -2.29
CA GLY A 47 9.19 16.93 -1.04
C GLY A 47 9.05 15.83 -0.02
N LEU A 48 8.19 16.12 0.95
CA LEU A 48 7.90 15.28 2.11
C LEU A 48 6.42 14.96 2.16
N ARG A 49 6.06 13.81 2.72
CA ARG A 49 4.69 13.52 3.14
C ARG A 49 4.62 13.54 4.66
N ALA A 50 3.71 14.35 5.19
CA ALA A 50 3.57 14.57 6.63
C ALA A 50 2.10 14.52 7.06
N GLY A 51 1.89 14.36 8.36
CA GLY A 51 0.57 14.30 8.99
C GLY A 51 -0.08 12.91 8.96
N PRO A 52 -1.29 12.80 9.54
CA PRO A 52 -2.02 11.54 9.59
C PRO A 52 -2.38 11.06 8.18
N LEU A 53 -2.40 9.75 7.98
CA LEU A 53 -2.71 9.12 6.71
C LEU A 53 -4.12 9.51 6.20
N PRO A 54 -4.30 9.71 4.88
CA PRO A 54 -3.37 9.43 3.78
C PRO A 54 -2.16 10.38 3.67
N GLY A 55 -2.05 11.36 4.55
CA GLY A 55 -0.94 12.30 4.63
C GLY A 55 -1.10 13.45 3.64
N VAL A 56 -0.41 14.55 3.90
CA VAL A 56 -0.33 15.69 2.98
C VAL A 56 1.05 15.67 2.34
N ASN A 57 1.10 15.70 1.02
CA ASN A 57 2.33 15.93 0.28
C ASN A 57 2.67 17.42 0.33
N TYR A 58 3.86 17.74 0.82
CA TYR A 58 4.45 19.07 0.84
C TYR A 58 5.61 19.08 -0.15
N MET A 59 5.46 19.81 -1.25
CA MET A 59 6.26 19.66 -2.45
C MET A 59 6.83 21.00 -2.90
N ALA A 60 8.04 20.97 -3.47
CA ALA A 60 8.61 22.07 -4.23
C ALA A 60 8.91 21.64 -5.68
N PRO A 61 8.73 22.53 -6.66
CA PRO A 61 9.11 22.24 -8.04
C PRO A 61 10.63 22.10 -8.16
N VAL A 62 11.08 21.09 -8.90
CA VAL A 62 12.48 20.91 -9.29
C VAL A 62 12.55 20.61 -10.78
N GLU A 63 13.73 20.79 -11.37
CA GLU A 63 13.98 20.52 -12.80
C GLU A 63 15.15 19.55 -12.91
N ALA A 64 14.94 18.42 -13.59
CA ALA A 64 15.99 17.47 -13.87
C ALA A 64 16.74 17.86 -15.15
N GLN A 65 18.07 17.70 -15.11
CA GLN A 65 18.92 17.92 -16.28
C GLN A 65 19.50 16.60 -16.78
N ALA A 66 19.94 16.56 -18.03
CA ALA A 66 20.51 15.35 -18.63
C ALA A 66 21.72 14.81 -17.83
N GLY A 67 22.51 15.72 -17.25
CA GLY A 67 23.62 15.39 -16.37
C GLY A 67 23.22 15.39 -14.89
N TRP A 68 24.03 14.74 -14.06
CA TRP A 68 23.85 14.74 -12.61
C TRP A 68 24.08 16.12 -12.00
N THR A 69 23.02 16.75 -11.51
CA THR A 69 23.07 18.05 -10.84
C THR A 69 22.64 17.95 -9.38
N PRO A 70 23.24 18.74 -8.47
CA PRO A 70 22.73 18.87 -7.12
C PRO A 70 21.41 19.66 -7.13
N VAL A 71 20.44 19.18 -6.37
CA VAL A 71 19.14 19.82 -6.14
C VAL A 71 18.96 19.98 -4.64
N ALA A 72 18.64 21.20 -4.20
CA ALA A 72 18.38 21.50 -2.80
C ALA A 72 17.04 22.22 -2.66
N VAL A 73 16.19 21.71 -1.77
CA VAL A 73 14.87 22.26 -1.46
C VAL A 73 14.81 22.55 0.04
N PRO A 74 14.90 23.83 0.46
CA PRO A 74 14.59 24.23 1.82
C PRO A 74 13.15 23.87 2.19
N PHE A 75 12.91 23.46 3.45
CA PHE A 75 11.57 23.21 3.96
C PHE A 75 10.65 24.43 3.84
N ALA A 76 11.21 25.64 3.95
CA ALA A 76 10.49 26.89 3.73
C ALA A 76 9.88 27.04 2.32
N ASN A 77 10.39 26.28 1.34
CA ASN A 77 9.88 26.30 -0.03
C ASN A 77 8.83 25.20 -0.29
N LEU A 78 8.59 24.31 0.67
CA LEU A 78 7.59 23.25 0.52
C LEU A 78 6.18 23.84 0.63
N GLN A 79 5.32 23.47 -0.31
CA GLN A 79 3.92 23.87 -0.34
C GLN A 79 3.04 22.64 -0.34
N ALA A 80 1.92 22.69 0.37
CA ALA A 80 0.96 21.59 0.33
C ALA A 80 0.41 21.39 -1.09
N ALA A 81 0.37 20.14 -1.56
CA ALA A 81 -0.11 19.80 -2.89
C ALA A 81 -1.63 20.00 -3.04
N ASN A 82 -2.38 19.93 -1.95
CA ASN A 82 -3.83 20.06 -1.93
C ASN A 82 -4.24 21.43 -1.34
N GLN A 83 -5.23 22.08 -1.93
CA GLN A 83 -5.80 23.31 -1.39
C GLN A 83 -6.43 23.07 -0.01
N GLY A 84 -6.26 24.03 0.91
CA GLY A 84 -6.83 23.98 2.25
C GLY A 84 -6.11 23.06 3.24
N ALA A 85 -5.02 22.41 2.82
CA ALA A 85 -4.20 21.60 3.72
C ALA A 85 -3.49 22.48 4.78
N PRO A 86 -3.25 21.92 5.98
CA PRO A 86 -2.55 22.65 7.04
C PRO A 86 -1.11 22.99 6.62
N PRO A 87 -0.48 24.01 7.26
CA PRO A 87 0.94 24.28 7.07
C PRO A 87 1.82 23.06 7.34
N PHE A 88 2.99 23.02 6.71
CA PHE A 88 3.96 21.95 6.94
C PHE A 88 4.40 21.90 8.40
N ASP A 89 4.24 20.74 9.04
CA ASP A 89 4.76 20.46 10.39
C ASP A 89 5.95 19.50 10.29
N PRO A 90 7.20 19.96 10.55
CA PRO A 90 8.38 19.11 10.48
C PRO A 90 8.43 18.05 11.58
N ARG A 91 7.52 18.08 12.56
CA ARG A 91 7.50 17.08 13.64
C ARG A 91 6.85 15.77 13.22
N ALA A 92 6.07 15.75 12.14
CA ALA A 92 5.21 14.62 11.78
C ALA A 92 5.45 14.15 10.33
N VAL A 93 6.71 13.99 9.92
CA VAL A 93 7.09 13.60 8.56
C VAL A 93 7.28 12.10 8.46
N SER A 94 6.68 11.44 7.48
CA SER A 94 6.81 9.98 7.31
C SER A 94 7.61 9.59 6.07
N TRP A 95 7.50 10.37 4.98
CA TRP A 95 8.09 10.03 3.69
C TRP A 95 8.86 11.18 3.08
N LEU A 96 9.88 10.84 2.31
CA LEU A 96 10.58 11.73 1.38
C LEU A 96 10.44 11.16 -0.02
N GLY A 97 10.24 12.02 -1.03
CA GLY A 97 10.10 11.52 -2.38
C GLY A 97 10.19 12.55 -3.49
N VAL A 98 10.32 12.01 -4.70
CA VAL A 98 10.25 12.73 -5.97
C VAL A 98 9.04 12.24 -6.75
N SER A 99 8.27 13.16 -7.33
CA SER A 99 7.13 12.83 -8.19
C SER A 99 7.10 13.66 -9.46
N THR A 100 6.41 13.16 -10.48
CA THR A 100 5.99 13.93 -11.65
C THR A 100 5.06 15.06 -11.23
N ARG A 101 5.08 16.18 -11.95
CA ARG A 101 4.11 17.26 -11.72
C ARG A 101 2.68 16.82 -12.13
N PRO A 102 1.66 17.11 -11.30
CA PRO A 102 0.27 16.88 -11.68
C PRO A 102 -0.11 17.53 -13.01
N GLY A 103 -0.95 16.85 -13.80
CA GLY A 103 -1.50 17.38 -15.05
C GLY A 103 -0.50 17.43 -16.23
N LYS A 104 0.63 16.71 -16.12
CA LYS A 104 1.62 16.59 -17.20
C LYS A 104 1.68 15.14 -17.69
N PRO A 105 0.80 14.75 -18.64
CA PRO A 105 0.88 13.43 -19.24
C PRO A 105 2.12 13.28 -20.11
N GLY A 106 2.55 12.03 -20.29
CA GLY A 106 3.64 11.65 -21.18
C GLY A 106 4.73 10.83 -20.51
N PRO A 107 5.79 10.49 -21.27
CA PRO A 107 6.92 9.77 -20.75
C PRO A 107 7.67 10.60 -19.71
N PHE A 108 8.17 9.94 -18.68
CA PHE A 108 9.04 10.54 -17.69
C PHE A 108 10.22 9.61 -17.39
N GLU A 109 11.34 10.21 -17.05
CA GLU A 109 12.51 9.50 -16.57
C GLU A 109 13.31 10.40 -15.63
N PHE A 110 13.66 9.87 -14.47
CA PHE A 110 14.63 10.47 -13.57
C PHE A 110 15.44 9.42 -12.82
N GLU A 111 16.64 9.81 -12.43
CA GLU A 111 17.47 9.10 -11.48
C GLU A 111 17.81 10.03 -10.33
N ILE A 112 17.82 9.48 -9.12
CA ILE A 112 18.29 10.16 -7.91
C ILE A 112 19.41 9.38 -7.24
N ASP A 113 20.30 10.13 -6.60
CA ASP A 113 21.39 9.63 -5.77
C ASP A 113 21.71 10.63 -4.66
N ASP A 114 22.57 10.24 -3.71
CA ASP A 114 23.08 11.12 -2.63
C ASP A 114 21.97 11.88 -1.89
N VAL A 115 20.88 11.19 -1.54
CA VAL A 115 19.72 11.80 -0.87
C VAL A 115 20.02 12.03 0.60
N GLU A 116 19.83 13.26 1.07
CA GLU A 116 20.01 13.63 2.48
C GLU A 116 19.00 14.71 2.92
N LEU A 117 18.75 14.75 4.22
CA LEU A 117 18.21 15.92 4.89
C LEU A 117 19.39 16.77 5.36
N TYR A 118 19.49 18.01 4.88
CA TYR A 118 20.62 18.88 5.22
C TYR A 118 20.28 19.81 6.38
N THR A 119 21.30 20.20 7.12
CA THR A 119 21.23 21.16 8.22
C THR A 119 22.53 21.96 8.28
N SER A 120 22.47 23.21 8.77
CA SER A 120 23.67 23.97 9.13
C SER A 120 24.23 23.60 10.52
N ARG A 121 23.51 22.77 11.28
CA ARG A 121 23.94 22.26 12.60
C ARG A 121 24.90 21.09 12.43
N ASP A 122 25.84 20.96 13.35
CA ASP A 122 26.84 19.88 13.31
C ASP A 122 26.23 18.48 13.54
N GLU A 123 25.10 18.38 14.25
CA GLU A 123 24.45 17.10 14.59
C GLU A 123 22.92 17.16 14.43
N GLY A 124 22.42 17.06 13.20
CA GLY A 124 20.98 16.86 12.96
C GLY A 124 20.55 15.41 13.27
N GLN A 125 19.50 15.23 14.06
CA GLN A 125 18.99 13.90 14.41
C GLN A 125 17.54 13.69 13.96
N LEU A 126 17.30 12.52 13.37
CA LEU A 126 15.95 12.02 13.12
C LEU A 126 15.36 11.44 14.40
N ARG A 127 14.15 11.86 14.75
CA ARG A 127 13.43 11.40 15.94
C ARG A 127 12.13 10.73 15.53
N ALA A 128 12.19 9.41 15.29
CA ALA A 128 11.00 8.62 15.02
C ALA A 128 10.09 8.64 16.25
N GLN A 129 8.81 8.94 16.06
CA GLN A 129 7.82 8.89 17.12
C GLN A 129 7.28 7.47 17.24
N ASP A 130 6.98 7.04 18.47
CA ASP A 130 6.27 5.79 18.69
C ASP A 130 4.86 5.88 18.10
N ALA A 131 4.72 5.27 16.93
CA ALA A 131 3.51 5.25 16.15
C ALA A 131 3.41 3.94 15.37
N PRO A 132 2.20 3.51 14.98
CA PRO A 132 2.02 2.38 14.09
C PRO A 132 2.84 2.55 12.81
N THR A 133 3.58 1.51 12.44
CA THR A 133 4.38 1.45 11.22
C THR A 133 3.46 1.27 10.02
N PHE A 134 3.68 1.99 8.93
CA PHE A 134 2.94 1.79 7.68
C PHE A 134 3.71 0.88 6.71
N ALA A 135 5.04 1.00 6.71
CA ALA A 135 5.94 0.17 5.92
C ALA A 135 6.64 -0.85 6.83
N VAL A 136 6.63 -2.11 6.43
CA VAL A 136 7.35 -3.20 7.06
C VAL A 136 8.02 -4.03 5.97
N GLY A 137 9.22 -4.53 6.26
CA GLY A 137 9.86 -5.56 5.44
C GLY A 137 9.20 -6.91 5.65
N PHE A 138 8.88 -7.63 4.58
CA PHE A 138 8.34 -8.99 4.65
C PHE A 138 8.81 -9.84 3.47
N ALA A 139 8.77 -11.16 3.66
CA ALA A 139 9.03 -12.14 2.60
C ALA A 139 7.79 -13.03 2.41
N PRO A 140 7.44 -13.39 1.16
CA PRO A 140 6.44 -14.41 0.92
C PRO A 140 6.83 -15.72 1.60
N SER A 141 5.84 -16.40 2.14
CA SER A 141 6.00 -17.74 2.71
C SER A 141 6.20 -18.77 1.59
N PRO A 142 6.99 -19.84 1.84
CA PRO A 142 7.20 -20.88 0.84
C PRO A 142 5.91 -21.67 0.59
N PRO A 143 5.68 -22.23 -0.62
CA PRO A 143 4.47 -23.02 -0.91
C PRO A 143 4.21 -24.20 0.03
N SER A 144 5.23 -24.68 0.75
CA SER A 144 5.11 -25.74 1.75
C SER A 144 4.21 -25.40 2.94
N VAL A 145 3.90 -24.12 3.18
CA VAL A 145 2.96 -23.72 4.24
C VAL A 145 1.50 -23.80 3.80
N LEU A 146 1.22 -23.98 2.51
CA LEU A 146 -0.15 -24.01 2.01
C LEU A 146 -0.91 -25.24 2.55
N PRO A 147 -2.18 -25.07 2.93
CA PRO A 147 -3.00 -26.19 3.35
C PRO A 147 -3.28 -27.11 2.16
N ARG A 148 -3.40 -28.41 2.43
CA ARG A 148 -3.68 -29.42 1.39
C ARG A 148 -5.12 -29.35 0.86
N GLY A 149 -6.01 -28.63 1.53
CA GLY A 149 -7.43 -28.52 1.19
C GLY A 149 -8.36 -29.24 2.17
N PRO A 150 -9.67 -29.30 1.89
CA PRO A 150 -10.29 -28.83 0.64
C PRO A 150 -10.35 -27.30 0.53
N TRP A 151 -10.31 -26.81 -0.72
CA TRP A 151 -10.59 -25.41 -1.05
C TRP A 151 -12.05 -25.29 -1.50
N LYS A 152 -12.78 -24.33 -0.94
CA LYS A 152 -14.15 -24.01 -1.30
C LYS A 152 -14.19 -22.67 -2.02
N GLU A 153 -14.68 -22.65 -3.24
CA GLU A 153 -14.95 -21.40 -3.96
C GLU A 153 -16.06 -20.60 -3.27
N LEU A 154 -15.84 -19.30 -3.12
CA LEU A 154 -16.77 -18.36 -2.49
C LEU A 154 -17.37 -17.39 -3.50
N ALA A 155 -16.60 -16.99 -4.51
CA ALA A 155 -17.02 -16.09 -5.58
C ALA A 155 -16.16 -16.29 -6.83
N ALA A 156 -16.70 -15.89 -7.98
CA ALA A 156 -16.02 -15.88 -9.26
C ALA A 156 -16.46 -14.65 -10.07
N ASP A 157 -15.55 -14.12 -10.87
CA ASP A 157 -15.75 -12.99 -11.77
C ASP A 157 -15.19 -13.32 -13.17
N PRO A 158 -15.74 -12.70 -14.23
CA PRO A 158 -15.19 -12.86 -15.58
C PRO A 158 -13.80 -12.21 -15.67
N PRO A 159 -12.89 -12.73 -16.51
CA PRO A 159 -11.62 -12.04 -16.75
C PRO A 159 -11.81 -10.72 -17.52
N ASP A 160 -10.79 -9.86 -17.46
CA ASP A 160 -10.67 -8.57 -18.14
C ASP A 160 -11.68 -7.49 -17.71
N ASP A 161 -12.16 -7.52 -16.46
CA ASP A 161 -13.08 -6.52 -15.88
C ASP A 161 -12.39 -5.51 -14.94
N GLY A 162 -11.12 -5.75 -14.58
CA GLY A 162 -10.31 -4.80 -13.85
C GLY A 162 -10.10 -3.45 -14.58
N LYS A 163 -9.95 -2.37 -13.78
CA LYS A 163 -9.88 -0.98 -14.29
C LYS A 163 -8.72 -0.72 -15.25
N GLN A 164 -7.60 -1.43 -15.10
CA GLN A 164 -6.39 -1.31 -15.91
C GLN A 164 -5.88 -2.68 -16.35
N LYS A 165 -5.82 -2.91 -17.66
CA LYS A 165 -5.34 -4.15 -18.29
C LYS A 165 -3.91 -4.60 -17.92
N ARG A 166 -3.10 -3.68 -17.38
CA ARG A 166 -1.70 -3.95 -16.98
C ARG A 166 -1.55 -4.39 -15.52
N LEU A 167 -2.63 -4.31 -14.75
CA LEU A 167 -2.65 -4.64 -13.33
C LEU A 167 -3.37 -6.00 -13.13
N PRO A 168 -3.22 -6.64 -11.96
CA PRO A 168 -3.88 -7.91 -11.67
C PRO A 168 -5.39 -7.79 -11.76
N ASP A 169 -6.01 -8.86 -12.20
CA ASP A 169 -7.42 -9.02 -12.50
C ASP A 169 -7.86 -10.32 -11.83
N ALA A 170 -8.78 -10.24 -10.87
CA ALA A 170 -9.13 -11.34 -9.97
C ALA A 170 -10.33 -12.11 -10.51
N THR A 171 -10.16 -13.42 -10.75
CA THR A 171 -11.20 -14.23 -11.38
C THR A 171 -11.95 -15.13 -10.41
N ALA A 172 -11.34 -15.45 -9.27
CA ALA A 172 -11.98 -16.30 -8.26
C ALA A 172 -11.44 -16.02 -6.86
N LEU A 173 -12.32 -16.22 -5.88
CA LEU A 173 -12.01 -16.21 -4.46
C LEU A 173 -12.39 -17.56 -3.87
N ALA A 174 -11.42 -18.24 -3.26
CA ALA A 174 -11.63 -19.50 -2.55
C ALA A 174 -11.09 -19.44 -1.13
N VAL A 175 -11.61 -20.30 -0.25
CA VAL A 175 -11.21 -20.41 1.15
C VAL A 175 -10.81 -21.83 1.52
N CYS A 176 -9.86 -21.96 2.44
CA CYS A 176 -9.50 -23.22 3.08
C CYS A 176 -9.29 -23.00 4.58
N PHE A 177 -9.97 -23.80 5.40
CA PHE A 177 -9.76 -23.81 6.84
C PHE A 177 -8.63 -24.79 7.18
N ASP A 178 -7.60 -24.28 7.85
CA ASP A 178 -6.43 -25.04 8.28
C ASP A 178 -6.47 -25.20 9.80
N ASP A 179 -7.27 -26.16 10.25
CA ASP A 179 -7.48 -26.46 11.67
C ASP A 179 -6.17 -26.84 12.39
N ALA A 180 -5.24 -27.49 11.68
CA ALA A 180 -3.97 -27.94 12.25
C ALA A 180 -3.08 -26.77 12.68
N HIS A 181 -3.22 -25.60 12.05
CA HIS A 181 -2.42 -24.42 12.32
C HIS A 181 -3.24 -23.21 12.79
N ASP A 182 -4.53 -23.42 13.12
CA ASP A 182 -5.49 -22.39 13.52
C ASP A 182 -5.56 -21.19 12.56
N ARG A 183 -5.64 -21.51 11.25
CA ARG A 183 -5.65 -20.51 10.18
C ARG A 183 -6.84 -20.65 9.25
N VAL A 184 -7.11 -19.55 8.57
CA VAL A 184 -7.99 -19.49 7.41
C VAL A 184 -7.19 -18.90 6.25
N TRP A 185 -7.21 -19.60 5.14
CA TRP A 185 -6.49 -19.25 3.93
C TRP A 185 -7.46 -18.81 2.85
N PHE A 186 -7.19 -17.67 2.24
CA PHE A 186 -7.91 -17.13 1.09
C PHE A 186 -7.02 -17.20 -0.14
N ARG A 187 -7.52 -17.81 -1.21
CA ARG A 187 -6.86 -17.82 -2.52
C ARG A 187 -7.61 -16.87 -3.42
N ILE A 188 -6.89 -15.87 -3.94
CA ILE A 188 -7.38 -14.90 -4.92
C ILE A 188 -6.70 -15.23 -6.25
N GLU A 189 -7.43 -15.91 -7.12
CA GLU A 189 -6.93 -16.34 -8.44
C GLU A 189 -6.93 -15.18 -9.42
N LEU A 190 -5.93 -15.15 -10.31
CA LEU A 190 -5.71 -14.08 -11.27
C LEU A 190 -5.85 -14.59 -12.71
N ALA A 191 -6.44 -13.77 -13.59
CA ALA A 191 -6.49 -14.05 -15.03
C ALA A 191 -5.08 -14.06 -15.66
N GLY A 192 -4.20 -13.20 -15.17
CA GLY A 192 -2.85 -12.97 -15.68
C GLY A 192 -1.73 -13.50 -14.76
N PRO A 193 -0.47 -13.38 -15.20
CA PRO A 193 0.67 -13.77 -14.37
C PRO A 193 0.80 -12.86 -13.14
N LEU A 194 1.42 -13.39 -12.09
CA LEU A 194 1.79 -12.59 -10.92
C LEU A 194 2.73 -11.43 -11.32
N PRO A 195 2.55 -10.23 -10.75
CA PRO A 195 3.47 -9.14 -10.99
C PRO A 195 4.85 -9.45 -10.39
N LYS A 196 5.91 -9.08 -11.12
CA LYS A 196 7.28 -9.43 -10.73
C LYS A 196 7.83 -8.59 -9.57
N ARG A 197 7.48 -7.30 -9.53
CA ARG A 197 8.15 -6.30 -8.68
C ARG A 197 7.27 -5.69 -7.60
N TRP A 198 6.01 -6.07 -7.54
CA TRP A 198 5.06 -5.51 -6.59
C TRP A 198 3.88 -6.44 -6.42
N MET A 199 3.12 -6.23 -5.35
CA MET A 199 1.84 -6.89 -5.11
C MET A 199 0.90 -5.93 -4.40
N GLY A 200 -0.39 -6.14 -4.61
CA GLY A 200 -1.46 -5.51 -3.84
C GLY A 200 -2.62 -6.46 -3.77
N ALA A 201 -2.99 -6.86 -2.56
CA ALA A 201 -4.13 -7.69 -2.27
C ALA A 201 -4.80 -7.26 -0.96
N ASN A 202 -6.13 -7.36 -0.92
CA ASN A 202 -6.91 -7.20 0.30
C ASN A 202 -7.90 -8.34 0.46
N VAL A 203 -8.26 -8.60 1.71
CA VAL A 203 -9.48 -9.33 2.08
C VAL A 203 -10.25 -8.44 3.06
N ALA A 204 -11.38 -7.90 2.62
CA ALA A 204 -12.24 -7.06 3.44
C ALA A 204 -13.36 -7.93 4.04
N LEU A 205 -13.52 -7.87 5.36
CA LEU A 205 -14.38 -8.74 6.15
C LEU A 205 -15.41 -7.90 6.91
N ASP A 206 -16.68 -8.17 6.67
CA ASP A 206 -17.80 -7.82 7.55
C ASP A 206 -18.07 -9.03 8.45
N LEU A 207 -17.74 -8.86 9.73
CA LEU A 207 -17.65 -9.94 10.70
C LEU A 207 -18.99 -10.21 11.40
N ASP A 208 -19.88 -9.21 11.45
CA ASP A 208 -21.19 -9.31 12.08
C ASP A 208 -22.33 -9.56 11.08
N GLY A 209 -22.06 -9.40 9.78
CA GLY A 209 -22.95 -9.65 8.67
C GLY A 209 -23.92 -8.50 8.37
N ASP A 210 -23.75 -7.34 8.99
CA ASP A 210 -24.59 -6.15 8.77
C ASP A 210 -24.07 -5.34 7.57
N PRO A 211 -24.80 -5.30 6.44
CA PRO A 211 -24.38 -4.55 5.25
C PRO A 211 -24.40 -3.03 5.40
N SER A 212 -24.90 -2.51 6.51
CA SER A 212 -25.14 -1.08 6.71
C SER A 212 -24.15 -0.39 7.65
N ASN A 213 -23.27 -1.14 8.31
CA ASN A 213 -22.30 -0.61 9.27
C ASN A 213 -20.85 -0.79 8.75
N GLY A 214 -19.85 -0.40 9.55
CA GLY A 214 -18.45 -0.53 9.16
C GLY A 214 -17.95 0.57 8.22
N MET A 215 -16.75 0.39 7.67
CA MET A 215 -16.16 1.31 6.70
C MET A 215 -16.53 0.90 5.27
N ALA A 216 -17.02 1.85 4.48
CA ALA A 216 -17.30 1.62 3.06
C ALA A 216 -16.02 1.23 2.31
N TRP A 217 -16.12 0.20 1.47
CA TRP A 217 -15.06 -0.22 0.58
C TRP A 217 -14.80 0.84 -0.50
N TRP A 218 -13.52 1.12 -0.77
CA TRP A 218 -13.12 2.17 -1.71
C TRP A 218 -12.82 1.67 -3.13
N GLY A 219 -12.98 0.35 -3.39
CA GLY A 219 -12.76 -0.23 -4.71
C GLY A 219 -13.91 -0.01 -5.68
N THR A 220 -14.17 -0.99 -6.54
CA THR A 220 -15.33 -1.01 -7.45
C THR A 220 -16.64 -1.26 -6.68
N ASN A 221 -16.63 -2.20 -5.75
CA ASN A 221 -17.79 -2.61 -4.96
C ASN A 221 -18.06 -1.65 -3.77
N THR A 222 -18.31 -0.37 -4.07
CA THR A 222 -18.46 0.70 -3.05
C THR A 222 -19.67 0.55 -2.12
N ALA A 223 -20.60 -0.36 -2.44
CA ALA A 223 -21.72 -0.70 -1.56
C ALA A 223 -21.32 -1.65 -0.42
N PHE A 224 -20.20 -2.37 -0.56
CA PHE A 224 -19.67 -3.22 0.49
C PHE A 224 -19.11 -2.39 1.64
N HIS A 225 -19.37 -2.82 2.86
CA HIS A 225 -18.76 -2.25 4.05
C HIS A 225 -18.07 -3.37 4.84
N PHE A 226 -17.01 -3.03 5.57
CA PHE A 226 -16.20 -3.98 6.32
C PHE A 226 -15.90 -3.50 7.73
N ASP A 227 -15.76 -4.45 8.65
CA ASP A 227 -15.29 -4.25 10.02
C ASP A 227 -13.78 -4.41 10.12
N ARG A 228 -13.22 -5.27 9.27
CA ARG A 228 -11.82 -5.67 9.32
C ARG A 228 -11.23 -5.81 7.93
N LEU A 229 -9.98 -5.43 7.80
CA LEU A 229 -9.24 -5.47 6.56
C LEU A 229 -7.93 -6.22 6.75
N VAL A 230 -7.72 -7.23 5.93
CA VAL A 230 -6.41 -7.85 5.71
C VAL A 230 -5.76 -7.13 4.52
N SER A 231 -4.54 -6.64 4.70
CA SER A 231 -3.79 -5.94 3.66
C SER A 231 -2.48 -6.65 3.37
N VAL A 232 -2.14 -6.78 2.09
CA VAL A 232 -0.82 -7.22 1.61
C VAL A 232 -0.45 -6.37 0.40
N TYR A 233 0.33 -5.32 0.64
CA TYR A 233 0.93 -4.45 -0.37
C TYR A 233 2.43 -4.49 -0.23
N GLY A 234 3.15 -4.63 -1.33
CA GLY A 234 4.60 -4.59 -1.27
C GLY A 234 5.22 -4.26 -2.61
N SER A 235 6.37 -3.59 -2.56
CA SER A 235 7.29 -3.49 -3.70
C SER A 235 8.52 -4.35 -3.42
N GLU A 236 8.98 -5.08 -4.43
CA GLU A 236 10.14 -5.96 -4.34
C GLU A 236 11.39 -5.14 -4.01
N THR A 237 12.17 -5.64 -3.06
CA THR A 237 13.48 -5.15 -2.66
C THR A 237 14.50 -6.28 -2.80
N GLY A 238 15.79 -5.99 -2.65
CA GLY A 238 16.84 -7.03 -2.71
C GLY A 238 16.71 -8.13 -1.64
N SER A 239 15.91 -7.91 -0.60
CA SER A 239 15.73 -8.84 0.53
C SER A 239 14.30 -9.38 0.69
N GLY A 240 13.38 -9.07 -0.23
CA GLY A 240 11.97 -9.46 -0.13
C GLY A 240 11.05 -8.37 -0.65
N TYR A 241 10.10 -7.94 0.17
CA TYR A 241 9.18 -6.84 -0.13
C TYR A 241 9.19 -5.82 1.00
N GLU A 242 8.92 -4.57 0.66
CA GLU A 242 8.64 -3.50 1.60
C GLU A 242 7.25 -2.90 1.30
N GLY A 243 6.42 -2.77 2.33
CA GLY A 243 5.08 -2.21 2.20
C GLY A 243 4.20 -2.52 3.42
N THR A 244 2.92 -2.77 3.21
CA THR A 244 1.93 -3.00 4.27
C THR A 244 1.55 -4.48 4.29
N ILE A 245 1.70 -5.14 5.44
CA ILE A 245 1.15 -6.47 5.67
C ILE A 245 0.58 -6.56 7.08
N GLY A 246 -0.73 -6.79 7.18
CA GLY A 246 -1.38 -6.86 8.49
C GLY A 246 -2.90 -6.94 8.45
N ILE A 247 -3.48 -6.85 9.64
CA ILE A 247 -4.93 -6.96 9.88
C ILE A 247 -5.33 -5.77 10.74
N ALA A 248 -6.25 -4.95 10.23
CA ALA A 248 -6.69 -3.72 10.88
C ALA A 248 -8.22 -3.67 10.96
N ASP A 249 -8.75 -3.14 12.06
CA ASP A 249 -10.18 -2.85 12.16
C ASP A 249 -10.55 -1.57 11.39
N ALA A 250 -11.82 -1.38 11.06
CA ALA A 250 -12.31 -0.25 10.26
C ALA A 250 -11.86 1.12 10.79
N ALA A 251 -11.91 1.32 12.12
CA ALA A 251 -11.44 2.54 12.76
C ALA A 251 -9.91 2.74 12.65
N GLU A 252 -9.14 1.64 12.61
CA GLU A 252 -7.69 1.69 12.39
C GLU A 252 -7.40 2.04 10.93
N VAL A 253 -8.09 1.42 9.97
CA VAL A 253 -7.98 1.74 8.54
C VAL A 253 -8.36 3.20 8.27
N GLN A 254 -9.41 3.71 8.90
CA GLN A 254 -9.81 5.12 8.79
C GLN A 254 -8.74 6.08 9.34
N ALA A 255 -7.99 5.65 10.36
CA ALA A 255 -6.81 6.36 10.87
C ALA A 255 -5.52 6.06 10.07
N GLY A 256 -5.63 5.31 8.98
CA GLY A 256 -4.56 4.84 8.10
C GLY A 256 -3.61 3.80 8.69
N ARG A 257 -3.96 3.19 9.81
CA ARG A 257 -3.19 2.12 10.45
C ARG A 257 -3.47 0.77 9.80
N MET A 258 -3.04 0.60 8.55
CA MET A 258 -3.36 -0.58 7.72
C MET A 258 -2.74 -1.90 8.22
N ASN A 259 -1.66 -1.84 9.01
CA ASN A 259 -1.05 -3.04 9.61
C ASN A 259 -1.77 -3.50 10.90
N GLY A 260 -2.66 -2.65 11.44
CA GLY A 260 -3.33 -2.83 12.73
C GLY A 260 -2.39 -2.78 13.93
N SER A 261 -2.99 -2.79 15.13
CA SER A 261 -2.26 -2.75 16.41
C SER A 261 -2.10 -4.12 17.08
N ARG A 262 -2.79 -5.15 16.59
CA ARG A 262 -2.90 -6.46 17.26
C ARG A 262 -1.70 -7.38 17.03
N GLY A 263 -0.82 -7.06 16.08
CA GLY A 263 0.38 -7.84 15.77
C GLY A 263 0.09 -9.25 15.21
N GLU A 264 -1.12 -9.48 14.71
CA GLU A 264 -1.53 -10.76 14.14
C GLU A 264 -0.72 -11.08 12.87
N ARG A 265 -0.13 -12.28 12.80
CA ARG A 265 0.75 -12.66 11.69
C ARG A 265 -0.03 -13.11 10.46
N VAL A 266 -0.04 -12.26 9.44
CA VAL A 266 -0.47 -12.59 8.07
C VAL A 266 0.63 -13.35 7.35
N LEU A 267 0.25 -14.40 6.63
CA LEU A 267 1.11 -15.11 5.69
C LEU A 267 0.64 -14.82 4.27
N VAL A 268 1.57 -14.66 3.35
CA VAL A 268 1.26 -14.57 1.91
C VAL A 268 2.12 -15.57 1.16
N VAL A 269 1.51 -16.37 0.30
CA VAL A 269 2.20 -17.23 -0.67
C VAL A 269 1.84 -16.71 -2.06
N LEU A 270 2.87 -16.56 -2.89
CA LEU A 270 2.73 -16.26 -4.32
C LEU A 270 2.74 -17.59 -5.07
N ASP A 271 1.61 -17.98 -5.68
CA ASP A 271 1.49 -19.22 -6.44
C ASP A 271 1.62 -18.94 -7.94
N PRO A 272 2.79 -19.15 -8.57
CA PRO A 272 2.96 -18.94 -10.01
C PRO A 272 2.43 -20.09 -10.85
N ALA A 273 2.22 -21.28 -10.26
CA ALA A 273 1.71 -22.45 -10.99
C ALA A 273 0.21 -22.32 -11.26
N LYS A 274 -0.51 -21.70 -10.32
CA LYS A 274 -1.87 -21.20 -10.48
C LYS A 274 -1.87 -19.74 -10.05
N PRO A 275 -1.66 -18.77 -10.98
CA PRO A 275 -1.45 -17.36 -10.66
C PRO A 275 -2.43 -16.86 -9.60
N ALA A 276 -1.95 -16.73 -8.37
CA ALA A 276 -2.79 -16.37 -7.24
C ALA A 276 -2.00 -15.73 -6.11
N PHE A 277 -2.65 -14.81 -5.41
CA PHE A 277 -2.26 -14.41 -4.06
C PHE A 277 -2.96 -15.33 -3.07
N VAL A 278 -2.21 -16.04 -2.23
CA VAL A 278 -2.77 -16.91 -1.20
C VAL A 278 -2.44 -16.35 0.18
N VAL A 279 -3.45 -15.82 0.87
CA VAL A 279 -3.32 -15.05 2.11
C VAL A 279 -3.84 -15.88 3.29
N GLY A 280 -2.98 -16.16 4.26
CA GLY A 280 -3.32 -16.90 5.47
C GLY A 280 -3.38 -16.00 6.70
N ILE A 281 -4.52 -15.98 7.38
CA ILE A 281 -4.73 -15.22 8.62
C ILE A 281 -5.03 -16.16 9.80
N PRO A 282 -4.73 -15.77 11.05
CA PRO A 282 -5.16 -16.53 12.21
C PRO A 282 -6.69 -16.55 12.29
N ARG A 283 -7.27 -17.65 12.77
CA ARG A 283 -8.73 -17.79 12.90
C ARG A 283 -9.34 -16.75 13.84
N SER A 284 -8.59 -16.28 14.84
CA SER A 284 -8.98 -15.18 15.72
C SER A 284 -9.34 -13.90 14.97
N ALA A 285 -8.79 -13.69 13.78
CA ALA A 285 -9.11 -12.54 12.94
C ALA A 285 -10.54 -12.59 12.38
N LEU A 286 -11.20 -13.74 12.37
CA LEU A 286 -12.62 -13.86 12.01
C LEU A 286 -13.58 -13.54 13.18
N GLY A 287 -13.06 -13.26 14.37
CA GLY A 287 -13.87 -13.04 15.57
C GLY A 287 -14.42 -14.34 16.18
N THR A 288 -14.94 -14.22 17.41
CA THR A 288 -15.37 -15.39 18.22
C THR A 288 -16.87 -15.63 18.22
N GLU A 289 -17.69 -14.64 17.84
CA GLU A 289 -19.16 -14.75 17.86
C GLU A 289 -19.72 -14.95 16.44
N ALA A 290 -20.42 -16.05 16.20
CA ALA A 290 -21.12 -16.31 14.94
C ALA A 290 -22.58 -15.85 15.09
N LYS A 291 -22.86 -14.57 14.79
CA LYS A 291 -24.23 -14.04 14.74
C LYS A 291 -24.85 -14.19 13.34
N ALA A 292 -24.02 -14.14 12.31
CA ALA A 292 -24.37 -14.32 10.90
C ALA A 292 -23.17 -14.87 10.12
N PRO A 293 -23.33 -15.33 8.86
CA PRO A 293 -22.21 -15.59 7.97
C PRO A 293 -21.34 -14.34 7.79
N ILE A 294 -20.02 -14.52 7.75
CA ILE A 294 -19.11 -13.42 7.41
C ILE A 294 -19.32 -13.07 5.94
N ARG A 295 -19.52 -11.78 5.69
CA ARG A 295 -19.56 -11.23 4.33
C ARG A 295 -18.16 -10.76 3.99
N LEU A 296 -17.68 -11.07 2.78
CA LEU A 296 -16.36 -10.64 2.37
C LEU A 296 -16.24 -10.36 0.88
N LEU A 297 -15.24 -9.57 0.54
CA LEU A 297 -14.67 -9.51 -0.80
C LEU A 297 -13.15 -9.57 -0.70
N ALA A 298 -12.53 -9.96 -1.80
CA ALA A 298 -11.10 -9.75 -2.00
C ALA A 298 -10.89 -8.69 -3.08
N ALA A 299 -9.72 -8.07 -3.06
CA ALA A 299 -9.36 -7.09 -4.07
C ALA A 299 -7.89 -7.24 -4.45
N VAL A 300 -7.56 -6.90 -5.68
CA VAL A 300 -6.20 -6.98 -6.22
C VAL A 300 -5.78 -5.68 -6.89
N GLY A 301 -4.47 -5.50 -7.03
CA GLY A 301 -3.91 -4.33 -7.67
C GLY A 301 -2.39 -4.27 -7.54
N SER A 302 -1.88 -3.05 -7.48
CA SER A 302 -0.47 -2.77 -7.22
C SER A 302 -0.25 -2.34 -5.76
N ALA A 303 1.01 -2.09 -5.39
CA ALA A 303 1.36 -1.54 -4.08
C ALA A 303 0.72 -0.17 -3.78
N PHE A 304 0.16 0.52 -4.78
CA PHE A 304 -0.34 1.89 -4.65
C PHE A 304 -1.79 2.08 -5.10
N MET A 305 -2.39 1.06 -5.73
CA MET A 305 -3.65 1.25 -6.43
C MET A 305 -4.37 -0.08 -6.53
N HIS A 306 -5.61 -0.09 -6.05
CA HIS A 306 -6.59 -1.12 -6.33
C HIS A 306 -6.93 -1.12 -7.83
N ASN A 307 -7.10 -2.31 -8.41
CA ASN A 307 -7.50 -2.50 -9.80
C ASN A 307 -8.86 -3.16 -9.93
N ASP A 308 -9.10 -4.17 -9.11
CA ASP A 308 -10.22 -5.09 -9.28
C ASP A 308 -10.68 -5.73 -7.95
N ASP A 309 -11.95 -6.12 -7.88
CA ASP A 309 -12.64 -6.71 -6.73
C ASP A 309 -13.27 -8.06 -7.10
N VAL A 310 -13.21 -9.04 -6.21
CA VAL A 310 -13.96 -10.30 -6.33
C VAL A 310 -14.75 -10.61 -5.04
N PRO A 311 -16.11 -10.65 -5.08
CA PRO A 311 -16.95 -10.36 -6.24
C PRO A 311 -17.01 -8.85 -6.58
N ASN A 312 -17.22 -8.53 -7.86
CA ASN A 312 -17.48 -7.17 -8.36
C ASN A 312 -18.63 -6.44 -7.65
N THR A 313 -19.66 -7.17 -7.23
CA THR A 313 -20.84 -6.63 -6.55
C THR A 313 -21.29 -7.55 -5.43
N GLY A 314 -21.84 -6.97 -4.36
CA GLY A 314 -22.36 -7.73 -3.23
C GLY A 314 -21.25 -8.26 -2.33
N ALA A 315 -21.36 -9.51 -1.89
CA ALA A 315 -20.37 -10.13 -1.01
C ALA A 315 -20.35 -11.65 -1.21
N ALA A 316 -19.17 -12.24 -1.07
CA ALA A 316 -19.03 -13.68 -0.85
C ALA A 316 -19.42 -14.00 0.61
N LEU A 317 -19.92 -15.21 0.84
CA LEU A 317 -20.37 -15.64 2.17
C LEU A 317 -19.48 -16.75 2.73
N LEU A 318 -18.85 -16.47 3.87
CA LEU A 318 -18.07 -17.43 4.63
C LEU A 318 -18.86 -17.89 5.87
N SER A 319 -19.28 -19.16 5.85
CA SER A 319 -19.78 -19.84 7.03
C SER A 319 -18.58 -20.28 7.89
N ARG A 320 -18.61 -19.98 9.19
CA ARG A 320 -17.64 -20.48 10.17
C ARG A 320 -17.87 -21.95 10.48
#